data_AF-A0A6M3Z149-F1
#
_entry.id   AF-A0A6M3Z149-F1
#
_cell.length_a   1.000
_cell.length_b   1.000
_cell.length_c   1.000
_cell.angle_alpha   90.00
_cell.angle_beta   90.00
_cell.angle_gamma   90.00
#
_symmetry.space_group_name_H-M   'P 1'
#
loop_
_entity.id
_entity.type
_entity.pdbx_description
1 polymer ?
#
loop_
_entity_poly.entity_id
_entity_poly.type
_entity_poly.pdbx_seq_one_letter_code
_entity_poly.pdbx_strand_id
1 'polypeptide(L)'
;MGVILVLGVGLVVVLITALAAIALSLREGDGVSAEMSYESGFMIMVSEMQPLSVRFFVLGVVFLLLDLETAVVLSTPPSLNSVFEAEGVMVVAVIWVYMIGTVYEWWVGSLEWFM
;
A
#
# COMPACT_ATOMS: atom_id res chain seq x y z
N MET A 1 -14.68 -22.95 6.41
CA MET A 1 -14.76 -23.77 5.17
C MET A 1 -15.05 -22.91 3.94
N GLY A 2 -16.16 -22.15 3.90
CA GLY A 2 -16.54 -21.34 2.73
C GLY A 2 -15.51 -20.27 2.31
N VAL A 3 -14.95 -19.52 3.26
CA VAL A 3 -13.93 -18.49 2.98
C VAL A 3 -12.68 -19.09 2.34
N ILE A 4 -12.22 -20.24 2.84
CA ILE A 4 -11.04 -20.95 2.30
C ILE A 4 -11.31 -21.41 0.86
N LEU A 5 -12.52 -21.89 0.58
CA LEU A 5 -12.93 -22.26 -0.78
C LEU A 5 -12.93 -21.05 -1.74
N VAL A 6 -13.46 -19.91 -1.31
CA VAL A 6 -13.50 -18.69 -2.15
C VAL A 6 -12.09 -18.20 -2.46
N LEU A 7 -11.21 -18.15 -1.46
CA LEU A 7 -9.80 -17.77 -1.67
C LEU A 7 -9.07 -18.77 -2.57
N GLY A 8 -9.32 -20.07 -2.38
CA GLY A 8 -8.73 -21.12 -3.22
C GLY A 8 -9.16 -21.01 -4.68
N VAL A 9 -10.44 -20.77 -4.96
CA VAL A 9 -10.95 -20.55 -6.32
C VAL A 9 -10.34 -19.29 -6.94
N GLY A 10 -10.26 -18.20 -6.19
CA GLY A 10 -9.64 -16.95 -6.66
C GLY A 10 -8.18 -17.15 -7.09
N LEU A 11 -7.40 -17.87 -6.27
CA LEU A 11 -6.01 -18.18 -6.58
C LEU A 11 -5.87 -19.04 -7.84
N VAL A 12 -6.72 -20.07 -8.00
CA VAL A 12 -6.72 -20.93 -9.19
C VAL A 12 -7.04 -20.12 -10.45
N VAL A 13 -8.00 -19.20 -10.41
CA VAL A 13 -8.34 -18.34 -11.55
C VAL A 13 -7.14 -17.48 -11.96
N VAL A 14 -6.46 -16.83 -11.00
CA VAL A 14 -5.26 -16.01 -11.26
C VAL A 14 -4.14 -16.84 -11.89
N LEU A 15 -3.92 -18.07 -11.40
CA LEU A 15 -2.91 -18.96 -11.97
C LEU A 15 -3.25 -19.40 -13.40
N ILE A 16 -4.50 -19.76 -13.67
CA ILE A 16 -4.93 -20.18 -15.01
C ILE A 16 -4.77 -19.03 -16.01
N THR A 17 -5.18 -17.81 -15.65
CA THR A 17 -5.06 -16.66 -16.55
C THR A 17 -3.61 -16.25 -16.76
N ALA A 18 -2.76 -16.31 -15.73
CA ALA A 18 -1.33 -16.06 -15.86
C ALA A 18 -0.64 -17.10 -16.76
N LEU A 19 -0.93 -18.39 -16.57
CA LEU A 19 -0.39 -19.47 -17.41
C LEU A 19 -0.87 -19.36 -18.86
N ALA A 20 -2.13 -18.99 -19.09
CA ALA A 20 -2.64 -18.74 -20.42
C ALA A 20 -1.93 -17.56 -21.09
N ALA A 21 -1.71 -16.46 -20.38
CA ALA A 21 -0.97 -15.30 -20.88
C ALA A 21 0.47 -15.65 -21.25
N ILE A 22 1.18 -16.41 -20.39
CA ILE A 22 2.55 -16.88 -20.67
C ILE A 22 2.58 -17.82 -21.87
N ALA A 23 1.64 -18.78 -21.96
CA ALA A 23 1.56 -19.71 -23.08
C ALA A 23 1.29 -19.02 -24.42
N LEU A 24 0.48 -17.95 -24.41
CA LEU A 24 0.24 -17.10 -25.59
C LEU A 24 1.49 -16.30 -25.96
N SER A 25 2.17 -15.70 -24.98
CA SER A 25 3.41 -14.93 -25.19
C SER A 25 4.52 -15.79 -25.80
N LEU A 26 4.71 -17.03 -25.33
CA LEU A 26 5.69 -17.97 -25.89
C LEU A 26 5.39 -18.38 -27.34
N ARG A 27 4.14 -18.22 -27.80
CA ARG A 27 3.72 -18.59 -29.16
C ARG A 27 3.97 -17.47 -30.18
N GLU A 28 4.06 -16.21 -29.74
CA GLU A 28 4.25 -15.05 -30.62
C GLU A 28 5.69 -14.88 -31.12
N GLY A 29 6.66 -15.59 -30.54
CA GLY A 29 8.05 -15.64 -30.99
C GLY A 29 8.88 -14.42 -30.56
N ASP A 30 10.09 -14.67 -30.06
CA ASP A 30 10.95 -13.65 -29.48
C ASP A 30 11.51 -12.69 -30.56
N GLY A 31 10.82 -11.58 -30.77
CA GLY A 31 11.36 -10.44 -31.50
C GLY A 31 12.28 -9.63 -30.58
N VAL A 32 13.46 -9.23 -31.07
CA VAL A 32 14.44 -8.38 -30.35
C VAL A 32 13.81 -7.08 -29.81
N SER A 33 12.69 -6.63 -30.37
CA SER A 33 11.90 -5.49 -29.89
C SER A 33 11.03 -5.76 -28.67
N ALA A 34 10.75 -7.03 -28.32
CA ALA A 34 9.95 -7.40 -27.15
C ALA A 34 10.76 -7.31 -25.84
N GLU A 35 12.08 -7.47 -25.91
CA GLU A 35 12.98 -7.39 -24.74
C GLU A 35 13.50 -5.97 -24.44
N MET A 36 13.22 -5.00 -25.30
CA MET A 36 13.66 -3.61 -25.08
C MET A 36 12.64 -2.82 -24.26
N SER A 37 13.12 -2.13 -23.22
CA SER A 37 12.31 -1.17 -22.47
C SER A 37 11.77 -0.08 -23.42
N TYR A 38 10.46 0.09 -23.41
CA TYR A 38 9.73 1.03 -24.26
C TYR A 38 9.96 2.47 -23.79
N GLU A 39 11.10 3.05 -24.14
CA GLU A 39 11.36 4.48 -23.86
C GLU A 39 12.20 5.15 -24.95
N SER A 40 13.01 4.37 -25.67
CA SER A 40 13.49 4.69 -27.01
C SER A 40 14.00 3.39 -27.63
N GLY A 41 13.99 3.22 -28.95
CA GLY A 41 14.47 1.99 -29.63
C GLY A 41 15.97 1.69 -29.50
N PHE A 42 16.57 2.01 -28.36
CA PHE A 42 17.95 1.76 -27.97
C PHE A 42 17.96 0.93 -26.69
N MET A 43 18.84 -0.08 -26.61
CA MET A 43 19.10 -0.77 -25.34
C MET A 43 19.54 0.27 -24.31
N ILE A 44 18.71 0.43 -23.27
CA ILE A 44 19.00 1.32 -22.16
C ILE A 44 20.24 0.76 -21.45
N MET A 45 21.42 1.29 -21.77
CA MET A 45 22.64 1.17 -20.96
C MET A 45 22.59 2.16 -19.76
N VAL A 46 21.39 2.57 -19.35
CA VAL A 46 21.18 3.43 -18.18
C VAL A 46 20.95 2.51 -17.00
N SER A 47 21.74 2.75 -15.96
CA SER A 47 21.58 2.14 -14.66
C SER A 47 20.13 2.19 -14.20
N GLU A 48 19.55 1.02 -13.95
CA GLU A 48 18.23 0.78 -13.34
C GLU A 48 18.09 1.45 -11.95
N MET A 49 19.16 2.04 -11.42
CA MET A 49 19.16 2.84 -10.20
C MET A 49 18.78 4.28 -10.50
N GLN A 50 17.52 4.50 -10.88
CA GLN A 50 16.95 5.84 -10.76
C GLN A 50 16.97 6.25 -9.28
N PRO A 51 17.43 7.47 -8.94
CA PRO A 51 17.43 7.91 -7.56
C PRO A 51 16.00 7.91 -7.03
N LEU A 52 15.77 7.16 -5.96
CA LEU A 52 14.49 7.13 -5.27
C LEU A 52 14.13 8.54 -4.83
N SER A 53 12.91 8.97 -5.14
CA SER A 53 12.41 10.24 -4.64
C SER A 53 12.28 10.16 -3.12
N VAL A 54 13.04 11.01 -2.40
CA VAL A 54 12.98 11.08 -0.92
C VAL A 54 11.57 11.43 -0.44
N ARG A 55 10.78 12.14 -1.28
CA ARG A 55 9.39 12.48 -0.98
C ARG A 55 8.50 11.24 -0.84
N PHE A 56 8.61 10.26 -1.74
CA PHE A 56 7.86 9.01 -1.62
C PHE A 56 8.30 8.17 -0.41
N PHE A 57 9.58 8.25 -0.03
CA PHE A 57 10.07 7.61 1.19
C PHE A 57 9.41 8.21 2.45
N VAL A 58 9.36 9.54 2.56
CA VAL A 58 8.74 10.22 3.69
C VAL A 58 7.23 9.92 3.78
N LEU A 59 6.53 9.90 2.64
CA LEU A 59 5.12 9.47 2.58
C LEU A 59 4.93 8.04 3.10
N GLY A 60 5.83 7.12 2.74
CA GLY A 60 5.79 5.74 3.23
C GLY A 60 6.00 5.62 4.74
N VAL A 61 6.88 6.44 5.32
CA VAL A 61 7.11 6.48 6.77
C VAL A 61 5.88 7.04 7.51
N VAL A 62 5.29 8.13 7.01
CA VAL A 62 4.07 8.71 7.58
C VAL A 62 2.90 7.71 7.51
N PHE A 63 2.73 7.04 6.36
CA PHE A 63 1.70 6.00 6.22
C PHE A 63 1.89 4.86 7.23
N LEU A 64 3.13 4.42 7.46
CA LEU A 64 3.44 3.36 8.41
C LEU A 64 3.12 3.77 9.85
N LEU A 65 3.39 5.03 10.23
CA LEU A 65 3.04 5.55 11.55
C LEU A 65 1.52 5.65 11.73
N LEU A 66 0.80 6.17 10.73
CA LEU A 66 -0.66 6.29 10.77
C LEU A 66 -1.36 4.92 10.82
N ASP A 67 -0.81 3.91 10.13
CA ASP A 67 -1.32 2.53 10.17
C ASP A 67 -1.09 1.89 11.55
N LEU A 68 0.07 2.14 12.18
CA LEU A 68 0.34 1.70 13.55
C LEU A 68 -0.66 2.29 14.55
N GLU A 69 -0.95 3.59 14.46
CA GLU A 69 -1.92 4.25 15.35
C GLU A 69 -3.35 3.74 15.11
N THR A 70 -3.71 3.48 13.85
CA THR A 70 -5.01 2.90 13.50
C THR A 70 -5.17 1.49 14.04
N ALA A 71 -4.11 0.67 14.02
CA ALA A 71 -4.12 -0.66 14.63
C ALA A 71 -4.39 -0.60 16.14
N VAL A 72 -3.82 0.38 16.85
CA VAL A 72 -4.09 0.62 18.28
C VAL A 72 -5.55 0.97 18.51
N VAL A 73 -6.11 1.89 17.70
CA VAL A 73 -7.53 2.27 17.78
C VAL A 73 -8.45 1.07 17.54
N LEU A 74 -8.19 0.27 16.51
CA LEU A 74 -8.99 -0.91 16.18
C LEU A 74 -8.93 -2.03 17.23
N SER A 75 -7.79 -2.17 17.91
CA SER A 75 -7.64 -3.15 19.00
C SER A 75 -8.40 -2.76 20.27
N THR A 76 -8.75 -1.48 20.41
CA THR A 76 -9.46 -0.96 21.58
C THR A 76 -10.96 -1.11 21.36
N PRO A 77 -11.70 -1.87 22.20
CA PRO A 77 -13.11 -2.15 21.95
C PRO A 77 -13.95 -0.86 22.04
N PRO A 78 -14.75 -0.52 21.01
CA PRO A 78 -15.65 0.62 21.08
C PRO A 78 -16.84 0.27 21.99
N SER A 79 -16.76 0.64 23.26
CA SER A 79 -17.87 0.53 24.20
C SER A 79 -18.52 1.90 24.39
N LEU A 80 -19.65 2.12 23.73
CA LEU A 80 -20.42 3.38 23.84
C LEU A 80 -21.11 3.53 25.21
N ASN A 81 -21.19 2.44 25.99
CA ASN A 81 -21.86 2.42 27.29
C ASN A 81 -21.00 2.94 28.44
N SER A 82 -19.67 3.00 28.28
CA SER A 82 -18.69 3.35 29.33
C SER A 82 -17.82 4.55 28.93
N VAL A 83 -18.33 5.44 28.06
CA VAL A 83 -17.58 6.61 27.57
C VAL A 83 -17.08 7.52 28.71
N PHE A 84 -17.82 7.57 29.83
CA PHE A 84 -17.45 8.36 31.01
C PHE A 84 -16.63 7.59 32.06
N GLU A 85 -16.35 6.31 31.82
CA GLU A 85 -15.45 5.52 32.67
C GLU A 85 -14.00 5.69 32.21
N ALA A 86 -13.04 5.27 33.05
CA ALA A 86 -11.61 5.46 32.78
C ALA A 86 -11.18 4.88 31.41
N GLU A 87 -11.78 3.77 30.99
CA GLU A 87 -11.53 3.12 29.70
C GLU A 87 -11.99 3.99 28.52
N GLY A 88 -13.17 4.61 28.60
CA GLY A 88 -13.70 5.49 27.57
C GLY A 88 -12.86 6.76 27.38
N VAL A 89 -12.38 7.34 28.49
CA VAL A 89 -11.48 8.50 28.46
C VAL A 89 -10.16 8.16 27.75
N MET A 90 -9.62 6.96 27.97
CA MET A 90 -8.41 6.50 27.28
C MET A 90 -8.62 6.33 25.77
N VAL A 91 -9.75 5.78 25.33
CA VAL A 91 -10.05 5.65 23.89
C VAL A 91 -10.13 7.02 23.21
N VAL A 92 -10.83 7.96 23.86
CA VAL A 92 -10.95 9.34 23.36
C VAL A 92 -9.58 10.02 23.28
N ALA A 93 -8.72 9.82 24.28
CA ALA A 93 -7.35 10.36 24.27
C ALA A 93 -6.53 9.81 23.09
N VAL A 94 -6.60 8.50 22.81
CA VAL A 94 -5.91 7.89 21.66
C VAL A 94 -6.40 8.48 20.33
N ILE A 95 -7.71 8.64 20.17
CA ILE A 95 -8.28 9.27 18.97
C ILE A 95 -7.82 10.73 18.83
N TRP A 96 -7.73 11.48 19.93
CA TRP A 96 -7.20 12.85 19.88
C TRP A 96 -5.74 12.91 19.46
N VAL A 97 -4.89 12.00 19.96
CA VAL A 97 -3.49 11.91 19.54
C VAL A 97 -3.40 11.63 18.04
N TYR A 98 -4.19 10.67 17.53
CA TYR A 98 -4.28 10.35 16.10
C TYR A 98 -4.67 11.57 15.24
N MET A 99 -5.71 12.30 15.66
CA MET A 99 -6.18 13.49 14.93
C MET A 99 -5.15 14.62 14.93
N ILE A 100 -4.50 14.87 16.08
CA ILE A 100 -3.49 15.93 16.21
C ILE A 100 -2.23 15.56 15.41
N GLY A 101 -1.79 14.30 15.47
CA GLY A 101 -0.66 13.80 14.69
C GLY A 101 -0.87 14.01 13.19
N THR A 102 -2.05 13.63 12.69
CA THR A 102 -2.42 13.82 11.27
C THR A 102 -2.41 15.30 10.86
N VAL A 103 -2.96 16.19 11.70
CA VAL A 103 -2.97 17.64 11.41
C VAL A 103 -1.55 18.21 11.41
N TYR A 104 -0.69 17.76 12.32
CA TYR A 104 0.71 18.18 12.38
C TYR A 104 1.49 17.78 11.11
N GLU A 105 1.35 16.52 10.68
CA GLU A 105 2.01 16.02 9.47
C GLU A 105 1.52 16.73 8.20
N TRP A 106 0.25 17.11 8.16
CA TRP A 106 -0.30 17.93 7.09
C TRP A 106 0.32 19.33 7.09
N TRP A 107 0.41 19.97 8.25
CA TRP A 107 1.00 21.31 8.35
C TRP A 107 2.49 21.34 7.99
N VAL A 108 3.23 20.27 8.27
CA VAL A 108 4.64 20.10 7.85
C VAL A 108 4.79 19.93 6.33
N GLY A 109 3.69 19.70 5.60
CA GLY A 109 3.71 19.48 4.15
C GLY A 109 4.15 18.07 3.76
N SER A 110 4.20 17.13 4.71
CA SER A 110 4.58 15.74 4.43
C SER A 110 3.54 15.00 3.58
N LEU A 111 2.29 15.47 3.62
CA LEU A 111 1.16 14.93 2.86
C LEU A 111 0.93 15.69 1.54
N GLU A 112 1.79 16.64 1.17
CA GLU A 112 1.63 17.43 -0.06
C GLU A 112 2.38 16.79 -1.24
N TRP A 113 1.68 16.69 -2.36
CA TRP A 113 2.03 15.85 -3.51
C TRP A 113 2.67 16.71 -4.61
N PHE A 114 2.33 18.01 -4.63
CA PHE A 114 2.74 18.99 -5.63
C PHE A 114 3.27 20.25 -4.95
N MET A 115 4.60 20.34 -4.87
CA MET A 115 5.38 21.58 -4.79
C MET A 115 6.67 21.44 -5.58
#